data_AF-A0A919HLA9-F1
#
_entry.id   AF-A0A919HLA9-F1
#
_cell.length_a   1.000
_cell.length_b   1.000
_cell.length_c   1.000
_cell.angle_alpha   90.00
_cell.angle_beta   90.00
_cell.angle_gamma   90.00
#
_symmetry.space_group_name_H-M   'P 1'
#
loop_
_entity.id
_entity.type
_entity.pdbx_description
1 polymer ?
#
loop_
_entity_poly.entity_id
_entity_poly.type
_entity_poly.pdbx_seq_one_letter_code
_entity_poly.pdbx_strand_id
1 'polypeptide(L)'
;MGAAYLSILENGPLAGIKDPQVMRYAVVVSYANGAGALLRTFSSNRQDAIEEINDLDADEFFEHVVKKHPAPQAPRYIWKLQKALDAM
;
A
#
# COMPACT_ATOMS: atom_id res chain seq x y z
N MET A 1 10.83 -16.06 5.35
CA MET A 1 11.29 -14.82 4.71
C MET A 1 10.17 -13.78 4.45
N GLY A 2 8.88 -14.15 4.47
CA GLY A 2 7.78 -13.18 4.30
C GLY A 2 7.59 -12.21 5.47
N ALA A 3 7.43 -12.69 6.70
CA ALA A 3 7.09 -11.85 7.87
C ALA A 3 8.14 -10.79 8.22
N ALA A 4 9.43 -11.07 7.99
CA ALA A 4 10.52 -10.12 8.28
C ALA A 4 10.58 -8.96 7.27
N TYR A 5 10.18 -9.18 6.02
CA TYR A 5 10.12 -8.09 5.03
C TYR A 5 8.88 -7.21 5.24
N LEU A 6 7.77 -7.82 5.68
CA LEU A 6 6.57 -7.08 6.11
C LEU A 6 6.91 -6.15 7.29
N SER A 7 7.60 -6.66 8.31
CA SER A 7 7.98 -5.84 9.46
C SER A 7 8.98 -4.72 9.11
N ILE A 8 9.85 -4.90 8.13
CA ILE A 8 10.76 -3.84 7.65
C ILE A 8 9.98 -2.74 6.92
N LEU A 9 8.98 -3.09 6.12
CA LEU A 9 8.15 -2.10 5.42
C LEU A 9 7.24 -1.34 6.39
N GLU A 10 6.61 -2.06 7.31
CA GLU A 10 5.73 -1.51 8.34
C GLU A 10 6.47 -0.60 9.33
N ASN A 11 7.70 -0.94 9.72
CA ASN A 11 8.50 -0.13 10.65
C ASN A 11 9.43 0.88 9.95
N GLY A 12 9.42 0.92 8.61
CA GLY A 12 10.28 1.79 7.83
C GLY A 12 9.47 2.81 7.01
N PRO A 13 9.44 2.67 5.68
CA PRO A 13 8.84 3.68 4.80
C PRO A 13 7.32 3.84 5.03
N LEU A 14 6.60 2.78 5.38
CA LEU A 14 5.14 2.82 5.59
C LEU A 14 4.74 3.08 7.05
N ALA A 15 5.71 3.28 7.95
CA ALA A 15 5.42 3.50 9.37
C ALA A 15 4.57 4.77 9.55
N GLY A 16 3.42 4.61 10.22
CA GLY A 16 2.47 5.69 10.47
C GLY A 16 1.11 5.51 9.78
N ILE A 17 0.95 4.51 8.90
CA ILE A 17 -0.38 4.10 8.42
C ILE A 17 -1.15 3.48 9.59
N LYS A 18 -2.33 4.04 9.90
CA LYS A 18 -3.15 3.68 11.07
C LYS A 18 -4.13 2.56 10.76
N ASP A 19 -4.68 2.53 9.54
CA ASP A 19 -5.65 1.52 9.14
C ASP A 19 -4.94 0.19 8.77
N PRO A 20 -5.29 -0.93 9.41
CA PRO A 20 -4.65 -2.21 9.17
C PRO A 20 -4.97 -2.83 7.79
N GLN A 21 -6.11 -2.51 7.18
CA GLN A 21 -6.42 -2.93 5.80
C GLN A 21 -5.63 -2.12 4.80
N VAL A 22 -5.59 -0.79 4.97
CA VAL A 22 -4.76 0.10 4.13
C VAL A 22 -3.29 -0.29 4.23
N MET A 23 -2.79 -0.60 5.43
CA MET A 23 -1.43 -1.09 5.62
C MET A 23 -1.16 -2.37 4.81
N ARG A 24 -2.08 -3.34 4.83
CA ARG A 24 -1.94 -4.58 4.04
C ARG A 24 -1.85 -4.29 2.54
N TYR A 25 -2.71 -3.41 2.03
CA TYR A 25 -2.67 -3.01 0.62
C TYR A 25 -1.37 -2.27 0.28
N ALA A 26 -0.98 -1.31 1.11
CA ALA A 26 0.26 -0.56 0.93
C ALA A 26 1.49 -1.47 0.92
N VAL A 27 1.55 -2.46 1.82
CA VAL A 27 2.64 -3.44 1.87
C VAL A 27 2.66 -4.32 0.61
N VAL A 28 1.51 -4.82 0.16
CA VAL A 28 1.41 -5.65 -1.06
C VAL A 28 1.84 -4.87 -2.31
N VAL A 29 1.40 -3.63 -2.45
CA VAL A 29 1.80 -2.76 -3.56
C VAL A 29 3.28 -2.40 -3.48
N SER A 30 3.77 -2.10 -2.28
CA SER A 30 5.17 -1.77 -2.02
C SER A 30 6.09 -2.96 -2.24
N TYR A 31 5.63 -4.18 -2.01
CA TYR A 31 6.40 -5.39 -2.32
C TYR A 31 6.64 -5.52 -3.82
N ALA A 32 5.64 -5.20 -4.64
CA ALA A 32 5.73 -5.31 -6.09
C ALA A 32 6.47 -4.13 -6.76
N ASN A 33 6.34 -2.92 -6.22
CA ASN A 33 6.80 -1.69 -6.90
C ASN A 33 7.75 -0.82 -6.07
N GLY A 34 8.00 -1.18 -4.82
CA GLY A 34 8.77 -0.41 -3.85
C GLY A 34 7.93 0.63 -3.10
N ALA A 35 8.13 0.74 -1.79
CA ALA A 35 7.38 1.68 -0.94
C ALA A 35 7.59 3.15 -1.32
N GLY A 36 8.79 3.53 -1.76
CA GLY A 36 9.06 4.90 -2.22
C GLY A 36 8.34 5.25 -3.52
N ALA A 37 8.03 4.28 -4.39
CA ALA A 37 7.23 4.54 -5.59
C ALA A 37 5.77 4.77 -5.23
N LEU A 38 5.23 3.97 -4.30
CA LEU A 38 3.88 4.14 -3.77
C LEU A 38 3.70 5.49 -3.08
N LEU A 39 4.56 5.86 -2.13
CA LEU A 39 4.41 7.13 -1.40
C LEU A 39 4.43 8.34 -2.33
N ARG A 40 5.27 8.28 -3.38
CA ARG A 40 5.36 9.34 -4.41
C ARG A 40 4.09 9.52 -5.26
N THR A 41 3.15 8.57 -5.25
CA THR A 41 1.84 8.78 -5.91
C THR A 41 0.88 9.62 -5.06
N PHE A 42 1.20 9.83 -3.78
CA PHE A 42 0.51 10.72 -2.86
C PHE A 42 1.26 12.05 -2.78
N SER A 43 2.45 12.02 -2.17
CA SER A 43 3.30 13.19 -2.01
C SER A 43 4.79 12.86 -2.15
N SER A 44 5.58 13.88 -2.48
CA SER A 44 7.05 13.78 -2.50
C SER A 44 7.64 13.71 -1.09
N ASN A 45 6.93 14.27 -0.10
CA ASN A 45 7.27 14.16 1.32
C ASN A 45 6.60 12.94 1.93
N ARG A 46 7.37 12.11 2.62
CA ARG A 46 6.89 10.90 3.27
C ARG A 46 5.80 11.20 4.32
N GLN A 47 5.97 12.25 5.13
CA GLN A 47 5.03 12.53 6.22
C GLN A 47 3.66 12.90 5.65
N ASP A 48 3.64 13.84 4.69
CA ASP A 48 2.43 14.28 4.01
C ASP A 48 1.77 13.11 3.25
N ALA A 49 2.55 12.24 2.60
CA ALA A 49 2.02 11.04 1.94
C ALA A 49 1.33 10.08 2.93
N ILE A 50 1.89 9.89 4.12
CA ILE A 50 1.28 9.04 5.16
C ILE A 50 0.02 9.68 5.73
N GLU A 51 -0.01 10.99 5.87
CA GLU A 51 -1.20 11.73 6.28
C GLU A 51 -2.32 11.60 5.24
N GLU A 52 -2.02 11.82 3.95
CA GLU A 52 -2.98 11.59 2.86
C GLU A 52 -3.49 10.14 2.83
N ILE A 53 -2.61 9.15 3.03
CA ILE A 53 -3.02 7.74 3.07
C ILE A 53 -3.96 7.46 4.25
N ASN A 54 -3.74 8.10 5.40
CA ASN A 54 -4.56 7.92 6.59
C ASN A 54 -5.94 8.62 6.49
N ASP A 55 -6.09 9.56 5.57
CA ASP A 55 -7.36 10.21 5.28
C ASP A 55 -8.24 9.40 4.30
N LEU A 56 -7.69 8.35 3.69
CA LEU A 56 -8.41 7.45 2.79
C LEU A 56 -8.88 6.18 3.48
N ASP A 57 -10.04 5.70 3.06
CA ASP A 57 -10.44 4.32 3.36
C ASP A 57 -9.72 3.29 2.46
N ALA A 58 -9.92 2.00 2.75
CA ALA A 58 -9.26 0.92 2.01
C ALA A 58 -9.68 0.85 0.53
N ASP A 59 -10.92 1.22 0.21
CA ASP A 59 -11.45 1.20 -1.16
C ASP A 59 -10.95 2.41 -1.95
N GLU A 60 -10.92 3.60 -1.33
CA GLU A 60 -10.34 4.81 -1.89
C GLU A 60 -8.84 4.67 -2.13
N PHE A 61 -8.11 4.05 -1.20
CA PHE A 61 -6.70 3.71 -1.40
C PHE A 61 -6.52 2.76 -2.59
N PHE A 62 -7.35 1.72 -2.70
CA PHE A 62 -7.33 0.82 -3.84
C PHE A 62 -7.59 1.55 -5.15
N GLU A 63 -8.63 2.39 -5.22
CA GLU A 63 -8.94 3.19 -6.39
C GLU A 63 -7.80 4.14 -6.78
N HIS A 64 -7.17 4.80 -5.81
CA HIS A 64 -6.04 5.68 -6.06
C HIS A 64 -4.86 4.92 -6.65
N VAL A 65 -4.54 3.73 -6.11
CA VAL A 65 -3.50 2.87 -6.66
C VAL A 65 -3.87 2.39 -8.08
N VAL A 66 -5.13 2.02 -8.34
CA VAL A 66 -5.60 1.65 -9.68
C VAL A 66 -5.42 2.80 -10.69
N LYS A 67 -5.78 4.01 -10.29
CA LYS A 67 -5.84 5.18 -11.18
C LYS A 67 -4.48 5.84 -11.38
N LYS A 68 -3.66 5.93 -10.34
CA LYS A 68 -2.44 6.75 -10.33
C LYS A 68 -1.14 5.94 -10.34
N HIS A 69 -1.16 4.64 -10.04
CA HIS A 69 0.09 3.89 -9.97
C HIS A 69 0.64 3.65 -11.38
N PRO A 70 1.90 4.02 -11.68
CA PRO A 70 2.50 3.87 -13.02
C PRO A 70 2.70 2.43 -13.48
N ALA A 71 2.42 1.45 -12.61
CA ALA A 71 2.67 0.04 -12.85
C ALA A 71 1.31 -0.67 -12.97
N PRO A 72 0.92 -1.13 -14.16
CA PRO A 72 -0.38 -1.78 -14.36
C PRO A 72 -0.53 -3.09 -13.59
N GLN A 73 0.57 -3.68 -13.11
CA GLN A 73 0.54 -4.84 -12.20
C GLN A 73 0.19 -4.49 -10.75
N ALA A 74 0.36 -3.26 -10.28
CA ALA A 74 0.15 -2.88 -8.87
C ALA A 74 -1.28 -3.22 -8.37
N PRO A 75 -2.35 -2.88 -9.11
CA PRO A 75 -3.71 -3.16 -8.67
C PRO A 75 -4.04 -4.66 -8.71
N ARG A 76 -3.39 -5.40 -9.62
CA ARG A 76 -3.58 -6.85 -9.74
C ARG A 76 -3.11 -7.61 -8.50
N TYR A 77 -2.12 -7.08 -7.78
CA TYR A 77 -1.67 -7.67 -6.52
C TYR A 77 -2.68 -7.46 -5.38
N ILE A 78 -3.30 -6.28 -5.31
CA ILE A 78 -4.39 -6.05 -4.35
C ILE A 78 -5.58 -6.95 -4.68
N TRP A 79 -5.98 -7.06 -5.94
CA TRP A 79 -7.06 -7.95 -6.36
C TRP A 79 -6.80 -9.42 -6.00
N LYS A 80 -5.57 -9.89 -6.15
CA LYS A 80 -5.18 -11.25 -5.72
C LYS A 80 -5.26 -11.42 -4.20
N LEU A 81 -4.87 -10.40 -3.43
CA LEU A 81 -4.96 -10.44 -1.97
C LEU A 81 -6.42 -10.51 -1.53
N GLN A 82 -7.28 -9.66 -2.07
CA GLN A 82 -8.71 -9.62 -1.76
C GLN A 82 -9.35 -10.98 -2.05
N LYS A 83 -9.08 -11.56 -3.24
CA LYS A 83 -9.52 -12.93 -3.58
C LYS A 83 -9.01 -14.01 -2.63
N ALA A 84 -7.80 -13.86 -2.10
CA ALA A 84 -7.23 -14.83 -1.16
C ALA A 84 -7.85 -14.70 0.24
N LEU A 85 -8.25 -13.48 0.64
CA LEU A 85 -8.95 -13.22 1.90
C LEU A 85 -10.41 -13.69 1.84
N ASP A 86 -11.10 -13.49 0.71
CA ASP A 86 -12.49 -13.94 0.51
C ASP A 86 -12.63 -15.47 0.44
N ALA A 87 -11.53 -16.18 0.17
CA ALA A 87 -11.50 -17.64 0.04
C ALA A 87 -11.13 -18.37 1.36
N MET A 88 -10.92 -17.64 2.46
CA MET A 88 -10.70 -18.16 3.82
C MET A 88 -11.98 -18.08 4.64
#